data_AF-A0A531MAD4-F1
#
_entry.id   AF-A0A531MAD4-F1
#
_cell.length_a   1.000
_cell.length_b   1.000
_cell.length_c   1.000
_cell.angle_alpha   90.00
_cell.angle_beta   90.00
_cell.angle_gamma   90.00
#
_symmetry.space_group_name_H-M   'P 1'
#
loop_
_entity.id
_entity.type
_entity.pdbx_description
1 polymer ?
#
loop_
_entity_poly.entity_id
_entity_poly.type
_entity_poly.pdbx_seq_one_letter_code
_entity_poly.pdbx_strand_id
1 'polypeptide(L)'
;SVPEASFDWPTLVANKDKEIARLEAIYEKNVKGAGGETFHSRAMLVDPHVVHLLGEDRTVTADQILIATGGRPAPHPALVGHEHCIFSNEAFDLKKLPKAIMIEGGGYIAVEFANIFHGLGVDTTLVYRGREILSRFDMDLRRTLHETMEKKGIKILCHAVSEWVRKRPDGRLDALVTGGKVLTVDQVMLAIGRIPNTENMGLE
;
A
#
# COMPACT_ATOMS: atom_id res chain seq x y z
N SER A 1 39.08 0.76 -12.98
CA SER A 1 38.07 -0.04 -12.29
C SER A 1 36.76 0.73 -12.32
N VAL A 2 35.63 0.09 -12.61
CA VAL A 2 34.32 0.72 -12.48
C VAL A 2 33.98 0.74 -10.98
N PRO A 3 33.52 1.86 -10.40
CA PRO A 3 33.08 1.91 -9.01
C PRO A 3 31.94 0.92 -8.75
N GLU A 4 31.87 0.42 -7.52
CA GLU A 4 30.74 -0.40 -7.09
C GLU A 4 29.44 0.41 -7.15
N ALA A 5 28.36 -0.22 -7.63
CA ALA A 5 27.08 0.47 -7.75
C ALA A 5 26.54 0.82 -6.36
N SER A 6 26.09 2.05 -6.17
CA SER A 6 25.45 2.51 -4.94
C SER A 6 23.98 2.85 -5.19
N PHE A 7 23.16 2.72 -4.15
CA PHE A 7 21.74 3.06 -4.18
C PHE A 7 21.43 4.09 -3.10
N ASP A 8 20.73 5.16 -3.47
CA ASP A 8 20.28 6.22 -2.56
C ASP A 8 18.75 6.31 -2.56
N TRP A 9 18.14 5.89 -1.45
CA TRP A 9 16.69 5.86 -1.28
C TRP A 9 16.03 7.26 -1.34
N PRO A 10 16.55 8.30 -0.66
CA PRO A 10 16.02 9.66 -0.79
C PRO A 10 15.97 10.16 -2.24
N THR A 11 17.00 9.86 -3.04
CA THR A 11 17.02 10.21 -4.48
C THR A 11 15.90 9.50 -5.25
N LEU A 12 15.66 8.20 -5.00
CA LEU A 12 14.55 7.48 -5.62
C LEU A 12 13.20 8.12 -5.27
N VAL A 13 12.96 8.39 -3.98
CA VAL A 13 11.71 9.00 -3.49
C VAL A 13 11.51 10.39 -4.13
N ALA A 14 12.53 11.24 -4.12
CA ALA A 14 12.46 12.58 -4.72
C ALA A 14 12.18 12.54 -6.24
N ASN A 15 12.79 11.59 -6.96
CA ASN A 15 12.52 11.41 -8.39
C ASN A 15 11.10 10.90 -8.66
N LYS A 16 10.61 9.97 -7.83
CA LYS A 16 9.22 9.48 -7.85
C LYS A 16 8.24 10.63 -7.62
N ASP A 17 8.45 11.44 -6.58
CA ASP A 17 7.58 12.59 -6.25
C ASP A 17 7.55 13.62 -7.38
N LYS A 18 8.72 13.93 -7.97
CA LYS A 18 8.82 14.84 -9.11
C LYS A 18 8.03 14.35 -10.32
N GLU A 19 8.09 13.06 -10.61
CA GLU A 19 7.36 12.48 -11.74
C GLU A 19 5.85 12.42 -11.49
N ILE A 20 5.42 12.11 -10.27
CA ILE A 20 4.01 12.17 -9.87
C ILE A 20 3.48 13.60 -10.04
N ALA A 21 4.18 14.60 -9.51
CA ALA A 21 3.78 16.00 -9.64
C ALA A 21 3.67 16.46 -11.11
N ARG A 22 4.59 15.98 -11.97
CA ARG A 22 4.55 16.24 -13.41
C ARG A 22 3.29 15.65 -14.06
N LEU A 23 2.92 14.42 -13.70
CA LEU A 23 1.72 13.77 -14.21
C LEU A 23 0.44 14.43 -13.69
N GLU A 24 0.37 14.78 -12.41
CA GLU A 24 -0.75 15.51 -11.82
C GLU A 24 -1.03 16.83 -12.56
N ALA A 25 0.02 17.62 -12.82
CA ALA A 25 -0.11 18.86 -13.58
C ALA A 25 -0.62 18.65 -15.02
N ILE A 26 -0.26 17.53 -15.66
CA ILE A 26 -0.78 17.17 -16.99
C ILE A 26 -2.27 16.85 -16.92
N TYR A 27 -2.70 16.07 -15.92
CA TYR A 27 -4.12 15.75 -15.75
C TYR A 27 -4.96 16.99 -15.49
N GLU A 28 -4.52 17.89 -14.61
CA GLU A 28 -5.22 19.14 -14.33
C GLU A 28 -5.34 20.00 -15.61
N LYS A 29 -4.26 20.12 -16.38
CA LYS A 29 -4.27 20.84 -17.67
C LYS A 29 -5.24 20.21 -18.66
N ASN A 30 -5.30 18.88 -18.74
CA ASN A 30 -6.19 18.18 -19.66
C ASN A 30 -7.66 18.38 -19.30
N VAL A 31 -8.02 18.33 -18.01
CA VAL A 31 -9.39 18.59 -17.56
C VAL A 31 -9.80 20.02 -17.92
N LYS A 32 -8.97 21.02 -17.60
CA LYS A 32 -9.23 22.42 -17.96
C LYS A 32 -9.31 22.64 -19.46
N GLY A 33 -8.42 22.01 -20.24
CA GLY A 33 -8.39 22.10 -21.70
C GLY A 33 -9.63 21.50 -22.38
N ALA A 34 -10.29 20.53 -21.73
CA ALA A 34 -11.57 19.97 -22.16
C ALA A 34 -12.78 20.79 -21.69
N GLY A 35 -12.58 21.94 -21.04
CA GLY A 35 -13.64 22.77 -20.47
C GLY A 35 -14.17 22.29 -19.12
N GLY A 36 -13.50 21.33 -18.47
CA GLY A 36 -13.85 20.85 -17.15
C GLY A 36 -13.36 21.78 -16.03
N GLU A 37 -14.11 21.80 -14.94
CA GLU A 37 -13.76 22.49 -13.70
C GLU A 37 -13.35 21.46 -12.63
N THR A 38 -12.34 21.79 -11.83
CA THR A 38 -11.82 20.92 -10.77
C THR A 38 -12.04 21.56 -9.40
N PHE A 39 -12.65 20.83 -8.48
CA PHE A 39 -12.83 21.24 -7.09
C PHE A 39 -11.91 20.39 -6.20
N HIS A 40 -10.96 21.04 -5.51
CA HIS A 40 -10.05 20.37 -4.56
C HIS A 40 -10.71 20.24 -3.19
N SER A 41 -11.84 19.54 -3.15
CA SER A 41 -12.69 19.42 -1.98
C SER A 41 -13.28 18.02 -1.89
N ARG A 42 -13.43 17.49 -0.67
CA ARG A 42 -14.18 16.24 -0.48
C ARG A 42 -15.65 16.51 -0.80
N ALA A 43 -16.18 15.73 -1.72
CA ALA A 43 -17.57 15.80 -2.15
C ALA A 43 -18.42 14.74 -1.43
N MET A 44 -19.63 15.12 -1.00
CA MET A 44 -20.62 14.24 -0.38
C MET A 44 -21.97 14.46 -1.06
N LEU A 45 -22.67 13.37 -1.39
CA LEU A 45 -24.03 13.47 -1.91
C LEU A 45 -24.96 13.93 -0.77
N VAL A 46 -25.83 14.90 -1.06
CA VAL A 46 -26.87 15.36 -0.11
C VAL A 46 -28.29 15.23 -0.67
N ASP A 47 -28.40 14.97 -1.97
CA ASP A 47 -29.61 14.70 -2.73
C ASP A 47 -29.20 14.00 -4.05
N PRO A 48 -30.07 13.23 -4.75
CA PRO A 48 -29.80 12.65 -6.07
C PRO A 48 -29.09 13.55 -7.09
N HIS A 49 -29.29 14.86 -7.04
CA HIS A 49 -28.69 15.83 -7.97
C HIS A 49 -27.86 16.93 -7.29
N VAL A 50 -27.52 16.79 -6.00
CA VAL A 50 -26.82 17.82 -5.22
C VAL A 50 -25.63 17.21 -4.47
N VAL A 51 -24.47 17.85 -4.61
CA VAL A 51 -23.22 17.48 -3.93
C VAL A 51 -22.76 18.64 -3.05
N HIS A 52 -22.41 18.36 -1.79
CA HIS A 52 -21.77 19.29 -0.88
C HIS A 52 -20.25 19.16 -0.99
N LEU A 53 -19.58 20.26 -1.32
CA LEU A 53 -18.12 20.39 -1.33
C LEU A 53 -17.65 20.82 0.06
N LEU A 54 -17.30 19.86 0.91
CA LEU A 54 -17.04 20.07 2.34
C LEU A 54 -15.95 21.11 2.62
N GLY A 55 -14.87 21.13 1.83
CA GLY A 55 -13.76 22.08 1.99
C GLY A 55 -14.07 23.51 1.56
N GLU A 56 -15.14 23.72 0.79
CA GLU A 56 -15.61 25.04 0.34
C GLU A 56 -16.91 25.47 1.01
N ASP A 57 -17.48 24.58 1.84
CA ASP A 57 -18.79 24.70 2.47
C ASP A 57 -19.90 25.23 1.55
N ARG A 58 -20.01 24.64 0.35
CA ARG A 58 -21.05 25.00 -0.62
C ARG A 58 -21.56 23.80 -1.39
N THR A 59 -22.75 23.93 -1.96
CA THR A 59 -23.36 22.88 -2.80
C THR A 59 -23.19 23.17 -4.28
N VAL A 60 -23.20 22.10 -5.07
CA VAL A 60 -23.21 22.10 -6.53
C VAL A 60 -24.29 21.15 -7.00
N THR A 61 -25.02 21.53 -8.04
CA THR A 61 -26.03 20.68 -8.68
C THR A 61 -25.50 20.07 -9.97
N ALA A 62 -25.98 18.87 -10.31
CA ALA A 62 -25.64 18.21 -11.56
C ALA A 62 -26.77 17.31 -12.06
N ASP A 63 -26.98 17.29 -13.39
CA ASP A 63 -27.96 16.40 -14.02
C ASP A 63 -27.56 14.93 -13.87
N GLN A 64 -26.27 14.63 -13.84
CA GLN A 64 -25.71 13.28 -13.70
C GLN A 64 -24.52 13.31 -12.74
N ILE A 65 -24.46 12.32 -11.85
CA ILE A 65 -23.38 12.19 -10.86
C ILE A 65 -22.72 10.81 -11.05
N LEU A 66 -21.40 10.80 -11.24
CA LEU A 66 -20.59 9.58 -11.29
C LEU A 66 -19.83 9.40 -9.98
N ILE A 67 -20.04 8.27 -9.31
CA ILE A 67 -19.27 7.88 -8.14
C ILE A 67 -18.00 7.14 -8.57
N ALA A 68 -16.85 7.82 -8.45
CA ALA A 68 -15.54 7.32 -8.88
C ALA A 68 -14.47 7.41 -7.76
N THR A 69 -14.83 7.14 -6.51
CA THR A 69 -13.98 7.36 -5.31
C THR A 69 -12.93 6.26 -5.05
N GLY A 70 -12.87 5.23 -5.89
CA GLY A 70 -11.90 4.14 -5.78
C GLY A 70 -12.02 3.34 -4.48
N GLY A 71 -10.87 2.98 -3.91
CA GLY A 71 -10.81 2.23 -2.64
C GLY A 71 -9.56 2.57 -1.84
N ARG A 72 -9.50 2.09 -0.59
CA ARG A 72 -8.40 2.28 0.36
C ARG A 72 -7.86 0.94 0.87
N PRO A 73 -6.62 0.86 1.36
CA PRO A 73 -6.13 -0.35 2.04
C PRO A 73 -7.09 -0.82 3.12
N ALA A 74 -7.33 -2.13 3.20
CA ALA A 74 -8.20 -2.70 4.21
C ALA A 74 -7.54 -2.56 5.59
N PRO A 75 -8.21 -1.95 6.60
CA PRO A 75 -7.66 -1.86 7.93
C PRO A 75 -7.65 -3.24 8.60
N HIS A 76 -6.79 -3.43 9.61
CA HIS A 76 -6.73 -4.65 10.41
C HIS A 76 -7.00 -4.37 11.90
N PRO A 77 -8.17 -3.83 12.29
CA PRO A 77 -8.42 -3.38 13.67
C PRO A 77 -8.35 -4.52 14.71
N ALA A 78 -8.56 -5.76 14.29
CA ALA A 78 -8.42 -6.93 15.17
C ALA A 78 -6.96 -7.33 15.47
N LEU A 79 -5.98 -6.81 14.72
CA LEU A 79 -4.56 -7.06 14.98
C LEU A 79 -4.07 -6.08 16.04
N VAL A 80 -3.64 -6.61 17.18
CA VAL A 80 -3.07 -5.78 18.25
C VAL A 80 -1.78 -5.14 17.75
N GLY A 81 -1.69 -3.81 17.80
CA GLY A 81 -0.54 -3.04 17.29
C GLY A 81 -0.59 -2.72 15.80
N HIS A 82 -1.75 -2.87 15.14
CA HIS A 82 -1.90 -2.52 13.72
C HIS A 82 -1.57 -1.05 13.43
N GLU A 83 -1.68 -0.15 14.41
CA GLU A 83 -1.33 1.27 14.30
C GLU A 83 0.18 1.52 14.17
N HIS A 84 1.01 0.49 14.39
CA HIS A 84 2.45 0.54 14.14
C HIS A 84 2.81 0.10 12.72
N CYS A 85 1.85 -0.44 11.97
CA CYS A 85 2.07 -0.95 10.61
C CYS A 85 1.84 0.14 9.57
N ILE A 86 2.40 -0.06 8.38
CA ILE A 86 2.18 0.78 7.19
C ILE A 86 1.33 0.03 6.16
N PHE A 87 0.81 0.74 5.17
CA PHE A 87 0.19 0.16 3.99
C PHE A 87 1.01 0.50 2.73
N SER A 88 0.50 0.12 1.56
CA SER A 88 1.12 0.47 0.27
C SER A 88 1.21 1.98 0.06
N ASN A 89 0.34 2.76 0.69
CA ASN A 89 0.35 4.21 0.57
C ASN A 89 1.64 4.79 1.17
N GLU A 90 1.98 4.41 2.40
CA GLU A 90 3.13 4.98 3.12
C GLU A 90 4.46 4.35 2.69
N ALA A 91 4.45 3.15 2.08
CA ALA A 91 5.65 2.46 1.63
C ALA A 91 6.50 3.28 0.63
N PHE A 92 5.85 4.12 -0.18
CA PHE A 92 6.53 5.00 -1.14
C PHE A 92 7.14 6.27 -0.51
N ASP A 93 6.78 6.58 0.74
CA ASP A 93 7.14 7.82 1.43
C ASP A 93 7.99 7.57 2.68
N LEU A 94 8.49 6.33 2.83
CA LEU A 94 9.42 5.99 3.90
C LEU A 94 10.62 6.95 3.84
N LYS A 95 10.99 7.55 4.98
CA LYS A 95 12.12 8.50 5.03
C LYS A 95 13.48 7.83 4.79
N LYS A 96 13.56 6.52 5.08
CA LYS A 96 14.76 5.70 4.95
C LYS A 96 14.34 4.31 4.50
N LEU A 97 15.18 3.67 3.68
CA LEU A 97 15.02 2.26 3.34
C LEU A 97 15.17 1.42 4.62
N PRO A 98 14.20 0.56 4.98
CA PRO A 98 14.34 -0.34 6.13
C PRO A 98 15.45 -1.36 5.86
N LYS A 99 16.13 -1.85 6.90
CA LYS A 99 17.06 -2.97 6.79
C LYS A 99 16.34 -4.31 6.76
N ALA A 100 15.18 -4.38 7.40
CA ALA A 100 14.31 -5.55 7.40
C ALA A 100 12.84 -5.15 7.37
N ILE A 101 12.03 -5.88 6.60
CA ILE A 101 10.59 -5.65 6.49
C ILE A 101 9.80 -6.96 6.54
N MET A 102 8.69 -6.95 7.27
CA MET A 102 7.65 -7.99 7.17
C MET A 102 6.49 -7.45 6.34
N ILE A 103 6.03 -8.21 5.35
CA ILE A 103 4.87 -7.87 4.51
C ILE A 103 3.79 -8.93 4.73
N GLU A 104 2.67 -8.54 5.32
CA GLU A 104 1.54 -9.43 5.55
C GLU A 104 0.53 -9.34 4.40
N GLY A 105 0.38 -10.44 3.67
CA GLY A 105 -0.46 -10.55 2.48
C GLY A 105 0.16 -11.48 1.44
N GLY A 106 -0.68 -11.98 0.54
CA GLY A 106 -0.25 -12.83 -0.58
C GLY A 106 -0.87 -12.40 -1.91
N GLY A 107 -1.41 -11.19 -1.98
CA GLY A 107 -1.90 -10.59 -3.23
C GLY A 107 -0.75 -9.98 -4.04
N TYR A 108 -1.07 -9.46 -5.23
CA TYR A 108 -0.08 -8.86 -6.13
C TYR A 108 0.71 -7.73 -5.46
N ILE A 109 0.04 -6.83 -4.72
CA ILE A 109 0.69 -5.74 -3.96
C ILE A 109 1.76 -6.29 -3.01
N ALA A 110 1.45 -7.33 -2.24
CA ALA A 110 2.39 -7.92 -1.28
C ALA A 110 3.62 -8.49 -2.00
N VAL A 111 3.41 -9.19 -3.11
CA VAL A 111 4.45 -9.84 -3.91
C VAL A 111 5.34 -8.82 -4.63
N GLU A 112 4.75 -7.77 -5.20
CA GLU A 112 5.46 -6.67 -5.85
C GLU A 112 6.37 -5.95 -4.85
N PHE A 113 5.83 -5.50 -3.71
CA PHE A 113 6.62 -4.82 -2.69
C PHE A 113 7.69 -5.73 -2.08
N ALA A 114 7.42 -7.03 -1.90
CA ALA A 114 8.44 -7.96 -1.44
C ALA A 114 9.64 -8.01 -2.38
N ASN A 115 9.40 -8.07 -3.70
CA ASN A 115 10.48 -8.05 -4.69
C ASN A 115 11.16 -6.69 -4.79
N ILE A 116 10.43 -5.57 -4.66
CA ILE A 116 11.01 -4.21 -4.65
C ILE A 116 11.97 -4.08 -3.46
N PHE A 117 11.51 -4.31 -2.24
CA PHE A 117 12.34 -4.15 -1.04
C PHE A 117 13.53 -5.11 -1.07
N HIS A 118 13.32 -6.38 -1.41
CA HIS A 118 14.41 -7.34 -1.53
C HIS A 118 15.44 -6.95 -2.60
N GLY A 119 14.98 -6.50 -3.77
CA GLY A 119 15.85 -6.02 -4.85
C GLY A 119 16.68 -4.78 -4.47
N LEU A 120 16.23 -4.02 -3.47
CA LEU A 120 16.94 -2.89 -2.87
C LEU A 120 17.82 -3.30 -1.67
N GLY A 121 17.95 -4.60 -1.38
CA GLY A 121 18.83 -5.13 -0.33
C GLY A 121 18.20 -5.27 1.05
N VAL A 122 16.87 -5.20 1.16
CA VAL A 122 16.15 -5.34 2.44
C VAL A 122 15.92 -6.82 2.80
N ASP A 123 16.19 -7.21 4.04
CA ASP A 123 15.80 -8.53 4.56
C ASP A 123 14.27 -8.63 4.63
N THR A 124 13.69 -9.36 3.68
CA THR A 124 12.27 -9.32 3.39
C THR A 124 11.61 -10.64 3.75
N THR A 125 10.58 -10.58 4.61
CA THR A 125 9.73 -11.72 4.94
C THR A 125 8.29 -11.44 4.51
N LEU A 126 7.73 -12.27 3.64
CA LEU A 126 6.32 -12.24 3.26
C LEU A 126 5.55 -13.26 4.10
N VAL A 127 4.46 -12.84 4.74
CA VAL A 127 3.62 -13.67 5.60
C VAL A 127 2.24 -13.78 4.97
N TYR A 128 1.73 -14.99 4.79
CA TYR A 128 0.45 -15.21 4.13
C TYR A 128 -0.37 -16.31 4.80
N ARG A 129 -1.64 -16.00 5.07
CA ARG A 129 -2.59 -16.94 5.72
C ARG A 129 -2.91 -18.18 4.90
N GLY A 130 -2.82 -18.08 3.58
CA GLY A 130 -3.21 -19.16 2.67
C GLY A 130 -2.08 -20.15 2.41
N ARG A 131 -2.40 -21.17 1.60
CA ARG A 131 -1.45 -22.24 1.22
C ARG A 131 -0.36 -21.77 0.26
N GLU A 132 -0.68 -20.85 -0.63
CA GLU A 132 0.21 -20.41 -1.70
C GLU A 132 -0.17 -19.00 -2.15
N ILE A 133 0.83 -18.14 -2.38
CA ILE A 133 0.64 -16.74 -2.78
C ILE A 133 -0.14 -16.62 -4.10
N LEU A 134 -0.69 -15.43 -4.36
CA LEU A 134 -1.48 -15.07 -5.54
C LEU A 134 -2.67 -16.02 -5.76
N SER A 135 -3.52 -16.19 -4.74
CA SER A 135 -4.55 -17.25 -4.65
C SER A 135 -5.53 -17.42 -5.83
N ARG A 136 -5.67 -16.42 -6.69
CA ARG A 136 -6.57 -16.39 -7.86
C ARG A 136 -5.86 -16.59 -9.20
N PHE A 137 -4.56 -16.82 -9.19
CA PHE A 137 -3.76 -17.06 -10.38
C PHE A 137 -3.59 -18.56 -10.63
N ASP A 138 -3.16 -18.89 -11.85
CA ASP A 138 -2.77 -20.23 -12.24
C ASP A 138 -1.73 -20.85 -11.28
N MET A 139 -1.86 -22.14 -11.00
CA MET A 139 -1.05 -22.78 -9.96
C MET A 139 0.43 -22.91 -10.33
N ASP A 140 0.75 -23.15 -11.60
CA ASP A 140 2.13 -23.31 -12.04
C ASP A 140 2.87 -21.97 -11.98
N LEU A 141 2.20 -20.89 -12.36
CA LEU A 141 2.73 -19.53 -12.23
C LEU A 141 3.04 -19.18 -10.77
N ARG A 142 2.12 -19.53 -9.87
CA ARG A 142 2.25 -19.23 -8.42
C ARG A 142 3.43 -19.95 -7.80
N ARG A 143 3.56 -21.27 -8.03
CA ARG A 143 4.66 -22.08 -7.51
C ARG A 143 6.00 -21.64 -8.09
N THR A 144 6.05 -21.43 -9.40
CA THR A 144 7.28 -20.97 -10.08
C THR A 144 7.75 -19.63 -9.51
N LEU A 145 6.82 -18.69 -9.29
CA LEU A 145 7.15 -17.40 -8.70
C LEU A 145 7.59 -17.53 -7.25
N HIS A 146 6.88 -18.30 -6.43
CA HIS A 146 7.22 -18.58 -5.03
C HIS A 146 8.65 -19.10 -4.93
N GLU A 147 8.96 -20.20 -5.64
CA GLU A 147 10.29 -20.80 -5.63
C GLU A 147 11.36 -19.80 -6.11
N THR A 148 11.04 -18.97 -7.11
CA THR A 148 11.96 -17.96 -7.62
C THR A 148 12.24 -16.87 -6.59
N MET A 149 11.23 -16.44 -5.83
CA MET A 149 11.38 -15.46 -4.75
C MET A 149 12.23 -16.03 -3.61
N GLU A 150 11.99 -17.27 -3.20
CA GLU A 150 12.80 -17.94 -2.17
C GLU A 150 14.24 -18.15 -2.62
N LYS A 151 14.47 -18.58 -3.88
CA LYS A 151 15.82 -18.73 -4.46
C LYS A 151 16.62 -17.43 -4.46
N LYS A 152 15.96 -16.27 -4.53
CA LYS A 152 16.62 -14.95 -4.42
C LYS A 152 16.92 -14.56 -2.97
N GLY A 153 16.22 -15.15 -1.99
CA GLY A 153 16.42 -14.91 -0.56
C GLY A 153 15.25 -14.26 0.16
N ILE A 154 14.09 -14.09 -0.49
CA ILE A 154 12.87 -13.65 0.19
C ILE A 154 12.33 -14.81 1.03
N LYS A 155 12.05 -14.58 2.31
CA LYS A 155 11.44 -15.59 3.19
C LYS A 155 9.93 -15.57 3.00
N ILE A 156 9.30 -16.70 2.68
CA ILE A 156 7.84 -16.78 2.51
C ILE A 156 7.27 -17.72 3.59
N LEU A 157 6.36 -17.19 4.42
CA LEU A 157 5.69 -17.94 5.48
C LEU A 157 4.21 -18.08 5.12
N CYS A 158 3.85 -19.22 4.53
CA CYS A 158 2.45 -19.60 4.30
C CYS A 158 1.81 -20.17 5.57
N HIS A 159 0.47 -20.25 5.58
CA HIS A 159 -0.32 -20.68 6.74
C HIS A 159 -0.04 -19.88 8.01
N ALA A 160 0.34 -18.61 7.87
CA ALA A 160 0.71 -17.75 8.97
C ALA A 160 0.02 -16.38 8.88
N VAL A 161 -0.28 -15.80 10.04
CA VAL A 161 -0.78 -14.44 10.22
C VAL A 161 -0.05 -13.78 11.40
N SER A 162 -0.08 -12.45 11.47
CA SER A 162 0.39 -11.75 12.67
C SER A 162 -0.62 -11.91 13.81
N GLU A 163 -0.13 -12.21 15.00
CA GLU A 163 -0.92 -12.23 16.24
C GLU A 163 -0.88 -10.88 16.95
N TRP A 164 0.30 -10.23 16.97
CA TRP A 164 0.48 -8.86 17.43
C TRP A 164 1.75 -8.23 16.83
N VAL A 165 1.78 -6.90 16.83
CA VAL A 165 2.95 -6.08 16.50
C VAL A 165 3.25 -5.14 17.68
N ARG A 166 4.50 -5.03 18.11
CA ARG A 166 4.90 -4.15 19.23
C ARG A 166 6.14 -3.36 18.88
N LYS A 167 6.17 -2.10 19.29
CA LYS A 167 7.38 -1.27 19.23
C LYS A 167 8.36 -1.70 20.30
N ARG A 168 9.63 -1.78 19.91
CA ARG A 168 10.77 -2.02 20.79
C ARG A 168 11.36 -0.69 21.27
N PRO A 169 12.12 -0.68 22.38
CA PRO A 169 12.83 0.52 22.86
C PRO A 169 13.85 1.09 21.85
N ASP A 170 14.38 0.25 20.96
CA ASP A 170 15.34 0.63 19.91
C ASP A 170 14.66 1.22 18.65
N GLY A 171 13.33 1.35 18.65
CA GLY A 171 12.54 1.88 17.54
C GLY A 171 12.15 0.86 16.47
N ARG A 172 12.62 -0.39 16.56
CA ARG A 172 12.21 -1.49 15.67
C ARG A 172 10.86 -2.07 16.11
N LEU A 173 10.33 -3.00 15.32
CA LEU A 173 9.07 -3.71 15.57
C LEU A 173 9.35 -5.19 15.81
N ASP A 174 8.73 -5.74 16.84
CA ASP A 174 8.55 -7.18 16.98
C ASP A 174 7.16 -7.55 16.48
N ALA A 175 7.08 -8.50 15.54
CA ALA A 175 5.84 -9.09 15.08
C ALA A 175 5.82 -10.58 15.44
N LEU A 176 4.86 -10.99 16.29
CA LEU A 176 4.61 -12.40 16.54
C LEU A 176 3.74 -12.94 15.41
N VAL A 177 4.20 -14.00 14.75
CA VAL A 177 3.42 -14.72 13.75
C VAL A 177 3.00 -16.10 14.26
N THR A 178 1.98 -16.67 13.63
CA THR A 178 1.47 -18.01 13.93
C THR A 178 2.60 -19.02 14.16
N GLY A 179 2.49 -19.79 15.25
CA GLY A 179 3.49 -20.78 15.63
C GLY A 179 4.56 -20.27 16.60
N GLY A 180 4.39 -19.09 17.17
CA GLY A 180 5.24 -18.57 18.25
C GLY A 180 6.53 -17.88 17.77
N LYS A 181 6.72 -17.72 16.46
CA LYS A 181 7.92 -17.09 15.89
C LYS A 181 7.79 -15.57 15.96
N VAL A 182 8.79 -14.91 16.55
CA VAL A 182 8.89 -13.44 16.56
C VAL A 182 9.85 -12.99 15.47
N LEU A 183 9.41 -12.05 14.63
CA LEU A 183 10.22 -11.38 13.63
C LEU A 183 10.53 -9.96 14.12
N THR A 184 11.82 -9.62 14.24
CA THR A 184 12.26 -8.25 14.55
C THR A 184 12.63 -7.53 13.26
N VAL A 185 11.83 -6.53 12.88
CA VAL A 185 11.91 -5.80 11.61
C VAL A 185 11.87 -4.29 11.83
N ASP A 186 12.25 -3.51 10.83
CA ASP A 186 12.17 -2.05 10.92
C ASP A 186 10.79 -1.53 10.52
N GLN A 187 10.07 -2.29 9.67
CA GLN A 187 8.72 -1.99 9.20
C GLN A 187 7.87 -3.25 9.09
N VAL A 188 6.57 -3.11 9.36
CA VAL A 188 5.54 -4.10 9.05
C VAL A 188 4.57 -3.46 8.07
N MET A 189 4.41 -4.06 6.89
CA MET A 189 3.48 -3.60 5.86
C MET A 189 2.28 -4.53 5.74
N LEU A 190 1.07 -3.98 5.83
CA LEU A 190 -0.18 -4.70 5.62
C LEU A 190 -0.62 -4.55 4.16
N ALA A 191 -0.62 -5.66 3.43
CA ALA A 191 -1.06 -5.78 2.04
C ALA A 191 -2.16 -6.85 1.90
N ILE A 192 -3.12 -6.81 2.83
CA ILE A 192 -4.16 -7.84 3.04
C ILE A 192 -5.43 -7.63 2.20
N GLY A 193 -5.52 -6.52 1.46
CA GLY A 193 -6.66 -6.21 0.60
C GLY A 193 -6.95 -4.71 0.54
N ARG A 194 -7.99 -4.36 -0.21
CA ARG A 194 -8.53 -3.01 -0.31
C ARG A 194 -10.05 -3.06 -0.17
N ILE A 195 -10.63 -2.01 0.40
CA ILE A 195 -12.08 -1.85 0.54
C ILE A 195 -12.55 -0.62 -0.28
N PRO A 196 -13.76 -0.66 -0.86
CA PRO A 196 -14.33 0.49 -1.57
C PRO A 196 -14.46 1.73 -0.65
N ASN A 197 -14.29 2.91 -1.23
CA ASN A 197 -14.48 4.19 -0.54
C ASN A 197 -15.94 4.63 -0.67
N THR A 198 -16.83 3.99 0.10
CA THR A 198 -18.28 4.30 0.10
C THR A 198 -18.79 4.87 1.43
N GLU A 199 -17.96 4.88 2.47
CA GLU A 199 -18.32 5.43 3.79
C GLU A 199 -18.33 6.96 3.77
N ASN A 200 -19.29 7.55 4.50
CA ASN A 200 -19.45 9.00 4.67
C ASN A 200 -19.54 9.74 3.33
N MET A 201 -20.38 9.22 2.43
CA MET A 201 -20.60 9.75 1.08
C MET A 201 -22.05 10.17 0.80
N GLY A 202 -22.99 9.95 1.74
CA GLY A 202 -24.43 10.22 1.53
C GLY A 202 -25.07 9.26 0.53
N LEU A 203 -24.70 7.96 0.60
CA LEU A 203 -25.13 6.93 -0.37
C LEU A 203 -26.25 6.01 0.17
N GLU A 204 -26.74 6.28 1.37
CA GLU A 204 -27.93 5.67 1.96
C GLU A 204 -29.22 5.93 1.17
#